data_AF-A0A9N9G3S5-F1
#
_entry.id   AF-A0A9N9G3S5-F1
#
_cell.length_a   1.000
_cell.length_b   1.000
_cell.length_c   1.000
_cell.angle_alpha   90.00
_cell.angle_beta   90.00
_cell.angle_gamma   90.00
#
_symmetry.space_group_name_H-M   'P 1'
#
loop_
_entity.id
_entity.type
_entity.pdbx_description
1 polymer ?
#
loop_
_entity_poly.entity_id
_entity_poly.type
_entity_poly.pdbx_seq_one_letter_code
_entity_poly.pdbx_strand_id
1 'polypeptide(L)'
;MKSKEEEFNLWLLEVQNLNPEAVSPPLMKEHFKRFIEDYNTATLPHVKYYSLEKWEAEERAKRYNTSRDRVEEEGTTFDFAKDEEEIRKMHRQWSNVPPPTGPLYTKEQLLEVRRVTAERIQAEKLRKMGFTPKESMGVRYE
;
A
#
# COMPACT_ATOMS: atom_id res chain seq x y z
N MET A 1 12.96 -16.83 22.03
CA MET A 1 14.20 -16.06 22.30
C MET A 1 14.58 -15.29 21.02
N LYS A 2 13.70 -14.40 20.56
CA LYS A 2 13.87 -13.59 19.32
C LYS A 2 13.51 -12.11 19.49
N SER A 3 13.04 -11.69 20.67
CA SER A 3 12.53 -10.32 20.86
C SER A 3 13.63 -9.25 21.03
N LYS A 4 14.87 -9.56 20.66
CA LYS A 4 16.01 -8.62 20.68
C LYS A 4 16.76 -8.54 19.35
N GLU A 5 16.40 -9.39 18.39
CA GLU A 5 16.99 -9.38 17.05
C GLU A 5 16.56 -8.11 16.30
N GLU A 6 15.32 -7.67 16.48
CA GLU A 6 14.76 -6.47 15.85
C GLU A 6 15.45 -5.19 16.35
N GLU A 7 15.62 -5.04 17.67
CA GLU A 7 16.35 -3.91 18.25
C GLU A 7 17.81 -3.87 17.82
N PHE A 8 18.46 -5.04 17.75
CA PHE A 8 19.84 -5.15 17.30
C PHE A 8 20.00 -4.76 15.82
N ASN A 9 19.08 -5.22 14.96
CA ASN A 9 19.09 -4.88 13.53
C ASN A 9 18.89 -3.38 13.29
N LEU A 10 17.99 -2.74 14.05
CA LEU A 10 17.80 -1.29 13.99
C LEU A 10 19.02 -0.53 14.50
N TRP A 11 19.64 -0.99 15.59
CA TRP A 11 20.87 -0.38 16.09
C TRP A 11 22.03 -0.48 15.10
N LEU A 12 22.18 -1.63 14.42
CA LEU A 12 23.14 -1.81 13.34
C LEU A 12 22.89 -0.82 12.20
N LEU A 13 21.63 -0.66 11.80
CA LEU A 13 21.26 0.22 10.69
C LEU A 13 21.49 1.70 11.02
N GLU A 14 21.13 2.14 12.23
CA GLU A 14 21.13 3.58 12.56
C GLU A 14 22.42 4.06 13.24
N VAL A 15 23.00 3.26 14.14
CA VAL A 15 24.20 3.65 14.89
C VAL A 15 25.46 3.25 14.13
N GLN A 16 25.49 2.03 13.59
CA GLN A 16 26.64 1.54 12.84
C GLN A 16 26.54 1.83 11.33
N ASN A 17 25.38 2.27 10.81
CA ASN A 17 25.14 2.49 9.39
C ASN A 17 25.45 1.25 8.52
N LEU A 18 25.22 0.06 9.08
CA LEU A 18 25.47 -1.22 8.43
C LEU A 18 24.15 -1.92 8.11
N ASN A 19 23.98 -2.36 6.87
CA ASN A 19 22.82 -3.15 6.48
C ASN A 19 22.98 -4.57 7.04
N PRO A 20 22.00 -5.09 7.81
CA PRO A 20 22.10 -6.42 8.43
C PRO A 20 22.29 -7.55 7.41
N GLU A 21 21.78 -7.38 6.18
CA GLU A 21 21.94 -8.34 5.08
C GLU A 21 23.32 -8.28 4.39
N ALA A 22 24.04 -7.17 4.51
CA ALA A 22 25.36 -6.99 3.89
C ALA A 22 26.52 -7.40 4.81
N VAL A 23 26.23 -7.65 6.10
CA VAL A 23 27.24 -7.94 7.13
C VAL A 23 27.54 -9.43 7.17
N SER A 24 28.82 -9.77 7.21
CA SER A 24 29.26 -11.15 7.35
C SER A 24 28.90 -11.70 8.75
N PRO A 25 28.55 -13.01 8.87
CA PRO A 25 28.21 -13.63 10.15
C PRO A 25 29.22 -13.43 11.32
N PRO A 26 30.56 -13.42 11.11
CA PRO A 26 31.50 -13.16 12.20
C PRO A 26 31.44 -11.71 12.70
N LEU A 27 31.36 -10.74 11.78
CA LEU A 27 31.29 -9.32 12.12
C LEU A 27 29.98 -9.01 12.87
N MET A 28 28.88 -9.63 12.46
CA MET A 28 27.59 -9.52 13.17
C MET A 28 27.68 -9.95 14.63
N LYS A 29 28.45 -11.01 14.95
CA LYS A 29 28.64 -11.47 16.34
C LYS A 29 29.46 -10.50 17.18
N GLU A 30 30.44 -9.80 16.60
CA GLU A 30 31.21 -8.78 17.31
C GLU A 30 30.34 -7.57 17.65
N HIS A 31 29.56 -7.08 16.68
CA HIS A 31 28.60 -6.01 16.92
C HIS A 31 27.54 -6.41 17.94
N PHE A 32 27.08 -7.67 17.92
CA PHE A 32 26.11 -8.17 18.88
C PHE A 32 26.65 -8.15 20.32
N LYS A 33 27.93 -8.51 20.53
CA LYS A 33 28.57 -8.41 21.85
C LYS A 33 28.58 -6.97 22.37
N ARG A 34 28.96 -6.03 21.52
CA ARG A 34 28.96 -4.60 21.86
C ARG A 34 27.56 -4.08 22.17
N PHE A 35 26.58 -4.46 21.37
CA PHE A 35 25.18 -4.11 21.61
C PHE A 35 24.67 -4.63 22.95
N ILE A 36 24.98 -5.87 23.31
CA ILE A 36 24.59 -6.45 24.60
C ILE A 36 25.31 -5.77 25.76
N GLU A 37 26.58 -5.40 25.61
CA GLU A 37 27.31 -4.60 26.59
C GLU A 37 26.58 -3.27 26.83
N ASP A 38 26.36 -2.49 25.77
CA ASP A 38 25.68 -1.19 25.83
C ASP A 38 24.23 -1.29 26.36
N TYR A 39 23.54 -2.38 26.04
CA TYR A 39 22.21 -2.69 26.57
C TYR A 39 22.25 -2.92 28.07
N ASN A 40 23.21 -3.71 28.56
CA ASN A 40 23.33 -4.01 29.99
C ASN A 40 23.83 -2.81 30.81
N THR A 41 24.67 -1.95 30.23
CA THR A 41 25.18 -0.73 30.88
C THR A 41 24.25 0.47 30.75
N ALA A 42 23.11 0.31 30.06
CA ALA A 42 22.16 1.38 29.79
C ALA A 42 22.79 2.59 29.05
N THR A 43 23.76 2.34 28.16
CA THR A 43 24.52 3.37 27.41
C THR A 43 24.13 3.51 25.94
N LEU A 44 23.02 2.91 25.51
CA LEU A 44 22.54 3.03 24.12
C LEU A 44 22.04 4.45 23.84
N PRO A 45 22.20 4.97 22.61
CA PRO A 45 21.92 6.38 22.30
C PRO A 45 20.45 6.79 22.46
N HIS A 46 19.52 5.85 22.34
CA HIS A 46 18.08 6.13 22.34
C HIS A 46 17.28 5.02 23.00
N VAL A 47 16.16 5.39 23.64
CA VAL A 47 15.31 4.48 24.43
C VAL A 47 14.71 3.35 23.57
N LYS A 48 14.50 3.60 22.27
CA LYS A 48 13.92 2.64 21.31
C LYS A 48 14.71 1.33 21.19
N TYR A 49 16.02 1.34 21.44
CA TYR A 49 16.84 0.13 21.37
C TYR A 49 16.68 -0.78 22.61
N TYR A 50 16.06 -0.29 23.69
CA TYR A 50 15.73 -1.11 24.86
C TYR A 50 14.42 -1.86 24.68
N SER A 51 13.43 -1.23 24.04
CA SER A 51 12.14 -1.83 23.75
C SER A 51 11.50 -1.13 22.56
N LEU A 52 11.66 -1.74 21.37
CA LEU A 52 11.11 -1.21 20.15
C LEU A 52 9.57 -1.17 20.19
N GLU A 53 8.95 -2.27 20.61
CA GLU A 53 7.49 -2.40 20.67
C GLU A 53 6.83 -1.30 21.50
N LYS A 54 7.38 -0.98 22.67
CA LYS A 54 6.85 0.10 23.53
C LYS A 54 7.02 1.46 22.86
N TRP A 55 8.19 1.72 22.29
CA TRP A 55 8.46 2.98 21.60
C TRP A 55 7.55 3.15 20.38
N GLU A 56 7.34 2.11 19.57
CA GLU A 56 6.42 2.14 18.43
C GLU A 56 4.96 2.31 18.86
N ALA A 57 4.55 1.68 19.96
CA ALA A 57 3.21 1.85 20.52
C ALA A 57 2.97 3.30 20.98
N GLU A 58 3.95 3.89 21.65
CA GLU A 58 3.92 5.30 22.07
C GLU A 58 3.91 6.25 20.87
N GLU A 59 4.77 6.02 19.87
CA GLU A 59 4.80 6.81 18.65
C GLU A 59 3.49 6.69 17.86
N ARG A 60 2.91 5.48 17.80
CA ARG A 60 1.59 5.27 17.19
C ARG A 60 0.49 6.01 17.95
N ALA A 61 0.53 5.99 19.29
CA ALA A 61 -0.42 6.73 20.12
C ALA A 61 -0.27 8.25 19.95
N LYS A 62 0.96 8.78 19.91
CA LYS A 62 1.24 10.19 19.65
C LYS A 62 0.79 10.62 18.26
N ARG A 63 1.06 9.79 17.23
CA ARG A 63 0.60 10.05 15.86
C ARG A 63 -0.91 10.05 15.79
N TYR A 64 -1.57 9.08 16.42
CA TYR A 64 -3.03 9.01 16.49
C TYR A 64 -3.60 10.24 17.21
N ASN A 65 -3.04 10.64 18.35
CA ASN A 65 -3.51 11.81 19.07
C ASN A 65 -3.24 13.11 18.31
N THR A 66 -2.08 13.23 17.64
CA THR A 66 -1.78 14.40 16.78
C THR A 66 -2.72 14.46 15.58
N SER A 67 -3.04 13.32 14.95
CA SER A 67 -4.03 13.28 13.88
C SER A 67 -5.43 13.59 14.37
N ARG A 68 -5.77 13.15 15.59
CA ARG A 68 -7.07 13.44 16.22
C ARG A 68 -7.18 14.93 16.54
N ASP A 69 -6.16 15.51 17.17
CA ASP A 69 -6.10 16.94 17.47
C ASP A 69 -6.16 17.78 16.18
N ARG A 70 -5.51 17.35 15.09
CA ARG A 70 -5.63 18.01 13.77
C ARG A 70 -7.02 17.90 13.15
N VAL A 71 -7.66 16.73 13.24
CA VAL A 71 -9.04 16.54 12.75
C VAL A 71 -10.04 17.34 13.60
N GLU A 72 -9.78 17.49 14.90
CA GLU A 72 -10.56 18.34 15.81
C GLU A 72 -10.32 19.84 15.52
N GLU A 73 -9.09 20.28 15.23
CA GLU A 73 -8.76 21.67 14.83
C GLU A 73 -9.35 22.05 13.47
N GLU A 74 -9.36 21.14 12.50
CA GLU A 74 -9.96 21.38 11.17
C GLU A 74 -11.50 21.35 11.21
N GLY A 75 -12.11 21.03 12.36
CA GLY A 75 -13.56 21.10 12.55
C GLY A 75 -14.37 20.22 11.59
N THR A 76 -13.74 19.24 10.93
CA THR A 76 -14.42 18.35 9.98
C THR A 76 -15.02 17.17 10.74
N THR A 77 -16.04 17.43 11.55
CA THR A 77 -16.96 16.38 11.96
C THR A 77 -17.68 15.90 10.70
N PHE A 78 -17.48 14.63 10.33
CA PHE A 78 -18.16 14.05 9.17
C PHE A 78 -19.66 13.93 9.45
N ASP A 79 -20.45 14.86 8.90
CA ASP A 79 -21.91 14.89 9.02
C ASP A 79 -22.54 13.85 8.08
N PHE A 80 -22.80 12.63 8.60
CA PHE A 80 -23.44 11.54 7.83
C PHE A 80 -24.76 11.95 7.16
N ALA A 81 -25.53 12.85 7.79
CA ALA A 81 -26.79 13.33 7.24
C ALA A 81 -26.61 14.20 5.98
N LYS A 82 -25.55 15.01 5.93
CA LYS A 82 -25.25 15.84 4.74
C LYS A 82 -24.76 14.99 3.58
N ASP A 83 -23.91 14.00 3.87
CA ASP A 83 -23.40 13.06 2.86
C ASP A 83 -24.55 12.26 2.21
N GLU A 84 -25.50 11.75 3.01
CA GLU A 84 -26.68 11.04 2.47
C GLU A 84 -27.53 11.96 1.57
N GLU A 85 -27.70 13.23 1.96
CA GLU A 85 -28.42 14.20 1.14
C GLU A 85 -27.69 14.52 -0.18
N GLU A 86 -26.37 14.62 -0.17
CA GLU A 86 -25.57 14.86 -1.37
C GLU A 86 -25.65 13.68 -2.33
N ILE A 87 -25.50 12.45 -1.84
CA ILE A 87 -25.69 11.24 -2.64
C ILE A 87 -27.11 11.21 -3.24
N ARG A 88 -28.13 11.54 -2.45
CA ARG A 88 -29.52 11.60 -2.93
C ARG A 88 -29.72 12.69 -3.99
N LYS A 89 -29.06 13.85 -3.87
CA LYS A 89 -29.07 14.92 -4.88
C LYS A 89 -28.38 14.48 -6.17
N MET A 90 -27.21 13.85 -6.08
CA MET A 90 -26.47 13.32 -7.24
C MET A 90 -27.31 12.26 -7.98
N HIS A 91 -27.93 11.34 -7.25
CA HIS A 91 -28.82 10.34 -7.86
C HIS A 91 -30.02 10.98 -8.58
N ARG A 92 -30.64 12.01 -7.98
CA ARG A 92 -31.73 12.76 -8.62
C ARG A 92 -31.27 13.51 -9.87
N GLN A 93 -30.09 14.13 -9.82
CA GLN A 93 -29.50 14.82 -10.96
C GLN A 93 -29.22 13.83 -12.09
N TRP A 94 -28.59 12.69 -11.79
CA TRP A 94 -28.31 11.64 -12.76
C TRP A 94 -29.59 11.04 -13.36
N SER A 95 -30.64 10.83 -12.56
CA SER A 95 -31.93 10.33 -13.06
C SER A 95 -32.67 11.32 -13.96
N ASN A 96 -32.41 12.62 -13.80
CA ASN A 96 -33.03 13.69 -14.60
C ASN A 96 -32.28 13.97 -15.92
N VAL A 97 -31.10 13.37 -16.14
CA VAL A 97 -30.42 13.42 -17.43
C VAL A 97 -31.15 12.47 -18.38
N PRO A 98 -31.78 12.95 -19.46
CA PRO A 98 -32.41 12.07 -20.43
C PRO A 98 -31.34 11.14 -21.02
N PRO A 99 -31.63 9.83 -21.16
CA PRO A 99 -30.68 8.92 -21.78
C PRO A 99 -30.32 9.44 -23.17
N PRO A 100 -29.04 9.40 -23.56
CA PRO A 100 -28.59 9.97 -24.82
C PRO A 100 -29.39 9.36 -25.97
N THR A 101 -30.06 10.21 -26.75
CA THR A 101 -31.03 9.81 -27.79
C THR A 101 -30.34 9.34 -29.09
N GLY A 102 -29.16 8.75 -28.98
CA GLY A 102 -28.38 8.29 -30.12
C GLY A 102 -27.51 7.08 -29.79
N PRO A 103 -26.94 6.41 -30.80
CA PRO A 103 -25.99 5.34 -30.57
C PRO A 103 -24.82 5.89 -29.76
N LEU A 104 -24.61 5.35 -28.55
CA LEU A 104 -23.51 5.70 -27.64
C LEU A 104 -22.12 5.54 -28.29
N TYR A 105 -22.05 4.75 -29.35
CA TYR A 105 -20.83 4.40 -30.07
C TYR A 105 -21.06 4.50 -31.57
N THR A 106 -20.04 4.97 -32.29
CA THR A 106 -20.05 4.92 -33.76
C THR A 106 -20.02 3.47 -34.23
N LYS A 107 -20.53 3.22 -35.45
CA LYS A 107 -20.50 1.88 -36.06
C LYS A 107 -19.10 1.28 -36.09
N GLU A 108 -18.09 2.12 -36.26
CA GLU A 108 -16.67 1.73 -36.30
C GLU A 108 -16.18 1.27 -34.93
N GLN A 109 -16.50 2.02 -33.86
CA GLN A 109 -16.18 1.64 -32.49
C GLN A 109 -16.83 0.29 -32.10
N LEU A 110 -18.07 0.03 -32.54
CA LEU A 110 -18.75 -1.25 -32.30
C LEU A 110 -18.08 -2.42 -33.03
N LEU A 111 -17.63 -2.21 -34.27
CA LEU A 111 -16.89 -3.21 -35.04
C LEU A 111 -15.53 -3.51 -34.41
N GLU A 112 -14.86 -2.49 -33.88
CA GLU A 112 -13.59 -2.64 -33.17
C GLU A 112 -13.78 -3.43 -31.86
N VAL A 113 -14.78 -3.08 -31.05
CA VAL A 113 -15.13 -3.84 -29.84
C VAL A 113 -15.47 -5.30 -30.18
N ARG A 114 -16.23 -5.53 -31.26
CA ARG A 114 -16.56 -6.88 -31.73
C ARG A 114 -15.32 -7.66 -32.19
N ARG A 115 -14.38 -6.99 -32.85
CA ARG A 115 -13.12 -7.60 -33.29
C ARG A 115 -12.27 -8.01 -32.09
N VAL A 116 -12.03 -7.07 -31.17
CA VAL A 116 -11.24 -7.29 -29.95
C VAL A 116 -11.82 -8.42 -29.10
N THR A 117 -13.13 -8.46 -28.94
CA THR A 117 -13.80 -9.53 -28.17
C THR A 117 -13.64 -10.89 -28.85
N ALA A 118 -13.74 -10.97 -30.17
CA ALA A 118 -13.49 -12.20 -30.92
C ALA A 118 -12.03 -12.67 -30.79
N GLU A 119 -11.06 -11.76 -30.89
CA GLU A 119 -9.63 -12.07 -30.70
C GLU A 119 -9.34 -12.58 -29.28
N ARG A 120 -9.97 -11.99 -28.26
CA ARG A 120 -9.87 -12.47 -26.86
C ARG A 120 -10.42 -13.89 -26.70
N ILE A 121 -11.59 -14.17 -27.27
CA ILE A 121 -12.21 -15.51 -27.22
C ILE A 121 -11.30 -16.55 -27.91
N GLN A 122 -10.68 -16.18 -29.03
CA GLN A 122 -9.74 -17.04 -29.73
C GLN A 122 -8.45 -17.28 -28.92
N ALA A 123 -7.88 -16.23 -28.33
CA ALA A 123 -6.72 -16.34 -27.45
C ALA A 123 -7.01 -17.24 -26.23
N GLU A 124 -8.17 -17.07 -25.61
CA GLU A 124 -8.60 -17.88 -24.48
C GLU A 124 -8.79 -19.36 -24.87
N LYS A 125 -9.40 -19.61 -26.04
CA LYS A 125 -9.55 -20.97 -26.59
C LYS A 125 -8.21 -21.64 -26.87
N LEU A 126 -7.26 -20.91 -27.45
CA LEU A 126 -5.90 -21.42 -27.69
C LEU A 126 -5.18 -21.74 -26.39
N ARG A 127 -5.28 -20.86 -25.39
CA ARG A 127 -4.71 -21.07 -24.06
C ARG A 127 -5.31 -22.31 -23.39
N LYS A 128 -6.63 -22.50 -23.52
CA LYS A 128 -7.34 -23.70 -23.01
C LYS A 128 -6.90 -24.98 -23.72
N MET A 129 -6.52 -24.90 -24.99
CA MET A 129 -5.97 -26.01 -25.77
C MET A 129 -4.46 -26.24 -25.54
N GLY A 130 -3.82 -25.49 -24.65
CA GLY A 130 -2.40 -25.63 -24.33
C GLY A 130 -1.44 -24.94 -25.30
N PHE A 131 -1.95 -24.12 -26.22
CA PHE A 131 -1.14 -23.31 -27.13
C PHE A 131 -0.92 -21.90 -26.57
N THR A 132 0.23 -21.29 -26.85
CA THR A 132 0.53 -19.91 -26.48
C THR A 132 -0.06 -18.93 -27.51
N PRO A 133 -1.02 -18.06 -27.14
CA PRO A 133 -1.54 -17.06 -28.06
C PRO A 133 -0.47 -16.04 -28.46
N LYS A 134 -0.54 -15.53 -29.69
CA LYS A 134 0.38 -14.49 -30.17
C LYS A 134 0.14 -13.19 -29.40
N GLU A 135 1.22 -12.52 -28.99
CA GLU A 135 1.19 -11.24 -28.23
C GLU A 135 0.46 -10.11 -28.97
N SER A 136 0.24 -10.27 -30.28
CA SER A 136 -0.50 -9.32 -31.09
C SER A 136 -2.03 -9.44 -31.01
N MET A 137 -2.60 -10.40 -30.26
CA MET A 137 -4.06 -10.60 -30.15
C MET A 137 -4.65 -9.92 -28.89
N GLY A 138 -5.71 -9.14 -29.06
CA GLY A 138 -6.40 -8.45 -27.95
C GLY A 138 -6.11 -6.93 -27.88
N VAL A 139 -6.47 -6.30 -26.75
CA VAL A 139 -6.27 -4.85 -26.54
C VAL A 139 -4.82 -4.60 -26.14
N ARG A 140 -4.14 -3.76 -26.91
CA ARG A 140 -2.82 -3.23 -26.55
C ARG A 140 -3.00 -2.03 -25.64
N TYR A 141 -2.25 -2.00 -24.54
CA TYR A 141 -2.00 -0.76 -23.82
C TYR A 141 -0.66 -0.27 -24.34
N GLU A 142 -0.66 0.87 -25.03
CA GLU A 142 0.58 1.63 -25.28
C GLU A 142 1.02 2.37 -24.02
#